data_AF-A0A0D2J733-F1
#
_entry.id   AF-A0A0D2J733-F1
#
_cell.length_a   1.000
_cell.length_b   1.000
_cell.length_c   1.000
_cell.angle_alpha   90.00
_cell.angle_beta   90.00
_cell.angle_gamma   90.00
#
_symmetry.space_group_name_H-M   'P 1'
#
loop_
_entity.id
_entity.type
_entity.pdbx_description
1 polymer ?
#
loop_
_entity_poly.entity_id
_entity_poly.type
_entity_poly.pdbx_seq_one_letter_code
_entity_poly.pdbx_strand_id
1 'polypeptide(L)'
;MALLFPILIAILASLLLYGLFIEPLSDPLRHLPSPEQPPFFKRFLREPDLHKLEQRMREIPDDGLIRYYGFWGFTKTRQRKALRPAFKLEHIRGLYPLFWSKAVVFLDSLNKEFTSDDTTVNVSPLLGRQTLDMIGAAAFGLEFQAVRHPERDFTANYFKGFSTSRLSQLNILLSLILPNWLLNLIPLKKV
;
A
#
# COMPACT_ATOMS: atom_id res chain seq x y z
N MET A 1 24.81 -13.09 32.15
CA MET A 1 23.81 -13.78 31.30
C MET A 1 22.47 -13.97 32.01
N ALA A 2 22.41 -14.50 33.25
CA ALA A 2 21.14 -14.81 33.93
C ALA A 2 20.23 -13.61 34.31
N LEU A 3 20.81 -12.42 34.54
CA LEU A 3 20.03 -11.22 34.93
C LEU A 3 19.44 -10.44 33.76
N LEU A 4 19.90 -10.68 32.51
CA LEU A 4 19.40 -9.97 31.34
C LEU A 4 18.04 -10.49 30.87
N PHE A 5 17.78 -11.78 31.06
CA PHE A 5 16.53 -12.44 30.66
C PHE A 5 15.27 -11.92 31.40
N PRO A 6 15.26 -11.77 32.74
CA PRO A 6 14.10 -11.22 33.44
C PRO A 6 13.85 -9.74 33.11
N ILE A 7 14.93 -8.97 32.87
CA ILE A 7 14.83 -7.56 32.45
C ILE A 7 14.19 -7.47 31.06
N LEU A 8 14.59 -8.34 30.13
CA LEU A 8 13.98 -8.42 28.80
C LEU A 8 12.49 -8.75 28.88
N ILE A 9 12.10 -9.73 29.72
CA ILE A 9 10.70 -10.10 29.93
C ILE A 9 9.90 -8.95 30.53
N ALA A 10 10.46 -8.24 31.52
CA ALA A 10 9.81 -7.09 32.13
C ALA A 10 9.61 -5.94 31.14
N ILE A 11 10.59 -5.68 30.27
CA ILE A 11 10.48 -4.69 29.19
C ILE A 11 9.42 -5.12 28.18
N LEU A 12 9.39 -6.39 27.78
CA LEU A 12 8.43 -6.92 26.81
C LEU A 12 7.00 -6.92 27.38
N ALA A 13 6.83 -7.24 28.66
CA ALA A 13 5.56 -7.14 29.38
C ALA A 13 5.09 -5.69 29.54
N SER A 14 6.00 -4.76 29.83
CA SER A 14 5.72 -3.32 29.90
C SER A 14 5.29 -2.75 28.54
N LEU A 15 5.98 -3.13 27.46
CA LEU A 15 5.59 -2.76 26.10
C LEU A 15 4.25 -3.37 25.69
N LEU A 16 3.98 -4.61 26.07
CA LEU A 16 2.69 -5.28 25.82
C LEU A 16 1.56 -4.57 26.58
N LEU A 17 1.77 -4.20 27.85
CA LEU A 17 0.81 -3.42 28.64
C LEU A 17 0.57 -2.04 28.04
N TYR A 18 1.63 -1.36 27.59
CA TYR A 18 1.54 -0.06 26.91
C TYR A 18 0.71 -0.17 25.61
N GLY A 19 0.99 -1.16 24.76
CA GLY A 19 0.25 -1.38 23.51
C GLY A 19 -1.21 -1.77 23.75
N LEU A 20 -1.50 -2.56 24.79
CA LEU A 20 -2.85 -3.06 25.06
C LEU A 20 -3.75 -2.00 25.72
N PHE A 21 -3.19 -1.13 26.58
CA PHE A 21 -3.97 -0.14 27.34
C PHE A 21 -3.79 1.32 26.90
N ILE A 22 -2.58 1.76 26.53
CA ILE A 22 -2.28 3.19 26.31
C ILE A 22 -2.38 3.61 24.84
N GLU A 23 -2.06 2.73 23.88
CA GLU A 23 -2.29 3.01 22.46
C GLU A 23 -3.77 3.21 22.09
N PRO A 24 -4.74 2.38 22.55
CA PRO A 24 -6.14 2.65 22.24
C PRO A 24 -6.63 3.96 22.89
N LEU A 25 -6.15 4.27 24.11
CA LEU A 25 -5.93 5.60 24.73
C LEU A 25 -5.82 6.83 23.82
N SER A 26 -4.80 6.81 22.99
CA SER A 26 -4.15 8.02 22.50
C SER A 26 -4.36 8.25 21.00
N ASP A 27 -5.24 7.46 20.37
CA ASP A 27 -5.49 7.54 18.93
C ASP A 27 -6.21 8.85 18.54
N PRO A 28 -5.57 9.74 17.75
CA PRO A 28 -6.18 10.98 17.28
C PRO A 28 -7.39 10.76 16.35
N LEU A 29 -7.60 9.55 15.82
CA LEU A 29 -8.67 9.20 14.88
C LEU A 29 -9.96 8.70 15.54
N ARG A 30 -10.11 8.83 16.87
CA ARG A 30 -11.31 8.42 17.63
C ARG A 30 -12.59 9.14 17.23
N HIS A 31 -12.46 10.35 16.68
CA HIS A 31 -13.59 11.16 16.23
C HIS A 31 -14.24 10.59 14.96
N LEU A 32 -13.59 9.64 14.26
CA LEU A 32 -14.15 9.04 13.06
C LEU A 32 -15.27 8.05 13.40
N PRO A 33 -16.37 8.04 12.61
CA PRO A 33 -17.44 7.09 12.81
C PRO A 33 -16.91 5.67 12.62
N SER A 34 -17.15 4.83 13.63
CA SER A 34 -16.78 3.43 13.64
C SER A 34 -18.05 2.59 13.79
N PRO A 35 -18.18 1.45 13.10
CA PRO A 35 -19.33 0.57 13.30
C PRO A 35 -19.28 -0.04 14.70
N GLU A 36 -20.43 -0.53 15.21
CA GLU A 36 -20.45 -1.31 16.44
C GLU A 36 -19.54 -2.55 16.29
N GLN A 37 -18.57 -2.67 17.19
CA GLN A 37 -17.59 -3.74 17.18
C GLN A 37 -17.70 -4.59 18.44
N PRO A 38 -17.48 -5.91 18.31
CA PRO A 38 -17.42 -6.77 19.47
C PRO A 38 -16.26 -6.36 20.39
N PRO A 39 -16.33 -6.71 21.68
CA PRO A 39 -15.29 -6.35 22.63
C PRO A 39 -13.92 -6.91 22.21
N PHE A 40 -12.86 -6.25 22.68
CA PHE A 40 -11.47 -6.45 22.28
C PHE A 40 -11.05 -7.94 22.19
N PHE A 41 -11.42 -8.75 23.18
CA PHE A 41 -11.07 -10.18 23.26
C PHE A 41 -11.64 -11.03 22.11
N LYS A 42 -12.85 -10.72 21.63
CA LYS A 42 -13.46 -11.42 20.48
C LYS A 42 -12.88 -10.94 19.14
N ARG A 43 -12.36 -9.71 19.11
CA ARG A 43 -11.65 -9.12 17.97
C ARG A 43 -10.23 -9.64 17.84
N PHE A 44 -9.57 -9.96 18.95
CA PHE A 44 -8.19 -10.43 18.98
C PHE A 44 -7.98 -11.71 18.16
N LEU A 45 -8.96 -12.61 18.10
CA LEU A 45 -8.82 -13.91 17.45
C LEU A 45 -9.52 -14.02 16.10
N ARG A 46 -10.20 -12.97 15.62
CA ARG A 46 -11.03 -13.06 14.42
C ARG A 46 -11.02 -11.77 13.62
N GLU A 47 -10.44 -11.82 12.42
CA GLU A 47 -10.61 -10.74 11.46
C GLU A 47 -12.09 -10.64 11.01
N PRO A 48 -12.61 -9.42 10.83
CA PRO A 48 -13.95 -9.24 10.29
C PRO A 48 -13.99 -9.68 8.83
N ASP A 49 -14.95 -10.54 8.51
CA ASP A 49 -15.23 -11.00 7.15
C ASP A 49 -15.48 -9.82 6.20
N LEU A 50 -14.99 -9.93 4.95
CA LEU A 50 -15.07 -8.89 3.93
C LEU A 50 -16.52 -8.43 3.70
N HIS A 51 -17.46 -9.37 3.62
CA HIS A 51 -18.87 -9.07 3.41
C HIS A 51 -19.48 -8.24 4.56
N LYS A 52 -19.07 -8.50 5.81
CA LYS A 52 -19.51 -7.72 6.97
C LYS A 52 -18.91 -6.32 6.97
N LEU A 53 -17.69 -6.17 6.48
CA LEU A 53 -17.08 -4.86 6.29
C LEU A 53 -17.85 -4.06 5.24
N GLU A 54 -18.18 -4.65 4.10
CA GLU A 54 -18.96 -3.99 3.04
C GLU A 54 -20.35 -3.56 3.51
N GLN A 55 -21.04 -4.41 4.27
CA GLN A 55 -22.34 -4.06 4.85
C GLN A 55 -22.20 -2.85 5.78
N ARG A 56 -21.21 -2.86 6.68
CA ARG A 56 -20.93 -1.75 7.60
C ARG A 56 -20.52 -0.48 6.86
N MET A 57 -19.86 -0.59 5.70
CA MET A 57 -19.56 0.58 4.87
C MET A 57 -20.80 1.26 4.30
N ARG A 58 -21.89 0.52 4.11
CA ARG A 58 -23.17 1.06 3.62
C ARG A 58 -23.98 1.72 4.73
N GLU A 59 -23.81 1.30 5.97
CA GLU A 59 -24.56 1.76 7.15
C GLU A 59 -24.00 3.07 7.73
N ILE A 60 -22.71 3.34 7.57
CA ILE A 60 -22.04 4.52 8.15
C ILE A 60 -22.30 5.76 7.28
N PRO A 61 -22.66 6.93 7.89
CA PRO A 61 -22.75 8.20 7.17
C PRO A 61 -21.49 8.44 6.35
N ASP A 62 -21.66 8.92 5.12
CA ASP A 62 -20.62 8.96 4.08
C ASP A 62 -19.51 9.98 4.45
N ASP A 63 -18.66 9.65 5.43
CA ASP A 63 -17.60 10.49 6.00
C ASP A 63 -16.19 10.09 5.57
N GLY A 64 -16.11 9.08 4.70
CA GLY A 64 -14.97 8.86 3.82
C GLY A 64 -13.69 8.36 4.44
N LEU A 65 -13.62 8.33 5.76
CA LEU A 65 -12.64 7.62 6.54
C LEU A 65 -13.39 6.65 7.44
N ILE A 66 -13.29 5.36 7.13
CA ILE A 66 -13.89 4.32 7.97
C ILE A 66 -12.78 3.74 8.83
N ARG A 67 -12.91 3.94 10.14
CA ARG A 67 -12.01 3.36 11.12
C ARG A 67 -12.54 1.98 11.53
N TYR A 68 -11.69 0.98 11.40
CA TYR A 68 -11.94 -0.35 11.95
C TYR A 68 -10.69 -0.86 12.64
N TYR A 69 -10.87 -1.68 13.66
CA TYR A 69 -9.75 -2.26 14.38
C TYR A 69 -9.48 -3.67 13.86
N GLY A 70 -8.23 -3.98 13.57
CA GLY A 70 -7.78 -5.29 13.08
C GLY A 70 -7.30 -6.22 14.20
N PHE A 71 -6.61 -7.28 13.78
CA PHE A 71 -5.80 -8.14 14.64
C PHE A 71 -4.86 -7.27 15.49
N TRP A 72 -4.72 -7.58 16.78
CA TRP A 72 -4.00 -6.77 17.81
C TRP A 72 -4.58 -5.39 18.17
N GLY A 73 -5.73 -4.99 17.63
CA GLY A 73 -6.28 -3.66 17.95
C GLY A 73 -5.60 -2.51 17.20
N PHE A 74 -4.77 -2.82 16.20
CA PHE A 74 -4.29 -1.82 15.26
C PHE A 74 -5.47 -1.17 14.53
N THR A 75 -5.43 0.15 14.43
CA THR A 75 -6.45 0.92 13.75
C THR A 75 -6.14 0.91 12.27
N LYS A 76 -7.09 0.39 11.49
CA LYS A 76 -7.05 0.42 10.04
C LYS A 76 -8.06 1.47 9.59
N THR A 77 -7.59 2.46 8.85
CA THR A 77 -8.42 3.53 8.30
C THR A 77 -8.55 3.33 6.80
N ARG A 78 -9.78 3.25 6.28
CA ARG A 78 -10.05 3.21 4.83
C ARG A 78 -10.49 4.58 4.34
N GLN A 79 -9.72 5.17 3.42
CA GLN A 79 -9.93 6.51 2.88
C GLN A 79 -10.78 6.50 1.60
N ARG A 80 -12.05 6.08 1.70
CA ARG A 80 -12.91 5.93 0.52
C ARG A 80 -13.44 7.28 -0.01
N LYS A 81 -13.99 8.19 0.81
CA LYS A 81 -14.59 9.45 0.25
C LYS A 81 -13.56 10.47 -0.18
N ALA A 82 -12.33 10.42 0.34
CA ALA A 82 -11.24 11.24 -0.19
C ALA A 82 -10.88 10.85 -1.64
N LEU A 83 -10.94 9.55 -1.97
CA LEU A 83 -10.58 9.03 -3.29
C LEU A 83 -11.75 9.03 -4.28
N ARG A 84 -13.00 8.85 -3.84
CA ARG A 84 -14.19 8.78 -4.72
C ARG A 84 -14.29 9.92 -5.76
N PRO A 85 -14.03 11.20 -5.42
CA PRO A 85 -14.08 12.30 -6.38
C PRO A 85 -13.14 12.13 -7.58
N ALA A 86 -11.92 11.62 -7.35
CA ALA A 86 -10.94 11.36 -8.41
C ALA A 86 -11.37 10.23 -9.35
N PHE A 87 -12.22 9.31 -8.89
CA PHE A 87 -12.75 8.20 -9.69
C PHE A 87 -14.21 8.39 -10.12
N LYS A 88 -14.70 9.64 -10.18
CA LYS A 88 -16.02 9.93 -10.76
C LYS A 88 -15.98 9.73 -12.28
N LEU A 89 -17.11 9.28 -12.84
CA LEU A 89 -17.23 9.01 -14.28
C LEU A 89 -16.87 10.23 -15.14
N GLU A 90 -17.23 11.43 -14.72
CA GLU A 90 -16.87 12.69 -15.39
C GLU A 90 -15.35 12.88 -15.48
N HIS A 91 -14.63 12.62 -14.38
CA HIS A 91 -13.18 12.74 -14.34
C HIS A 91 -12.51 11.66 -15.20
N ILE A 92 -12.99 10.41 -15.11
CA ILE A 92 -12.52 9.30 -15.96
C ILE A 92 -12.73 9.63 -17.44
N ARG A 93 -13.87 10.23 -17.79
CA ARG A 93 -14.15 10.68 -19.16
C ARG A 93 -13.17 11.75 -19.64
N GLY A 94 -12.74 12.65 -18.75
CA GLY A 94 -11.72 13.65 -19.04
C GLY A 94 -10.33 13.06 -19.34
N LEU A 95 -10.03 11.85 -18.87
CA LEU A 95 -8.73 11.19 -19.06
C LEU A 95 -8.60 10.42 -20.39
N TYR A 96 -9.69 10.19 -21.13
CA TYR A 96 -9.64 9.43 -22.39
C TYR A 96 -8.62 9.98 -23.41
N PRO A 97 -8.55 11.30 -23.69
CA PRO A 97 -7.57 11.82 -24.65
C PRO A 97 -6.13 11.53 -24.22
N LEU A 98 -5.86 11.59 -22.91
CA LEU A 98 -4.56 11.29 -22.34
C LEU A 98 -4.22 9.81 -22.51
N PHE A 99 -5.12 8.89 -22.16
CA PHE A 99 -4.87 7.46 -22.34
C PHE A 99 -4.75 7.06 -23.80
N TRP A 100 -5.54 7.68 -24.70
CA TRP A 100 -5.44 7.46 -26.13
C TRP A 100 -4.05 7.86 -26.68
N SER A 101 -3.58 9.07 -26.36
CA SER A 101 -2.26 9.53 -26.82
C SER A 101 -1.12 8.64 -26.31
N LYS A 102 -1.18 8.18 -25.05
CA LYS A 102 -0.17 7.25 -24.50
C LYS A 102 -0.29 5.85 -25.13
N ALA A 103 -1.49 5.40 -25.49
CA ALA A 103 -1.68 4.11 -26.16
C ALA A 103 -1.10 4.12 -27.58
N VAL A 104 -1.23 5.22 -28.33
CA VAL A 104 -0.58 5.36 -29.65
C VAL A 104 0.95 5.28 -29.53
N VAL A 105 1.54 5.99 -28.56
CA VAL A 105 2.99 5.93 -28.31
C VAL A 105 3.45 4.52 -27.93
N PHE A 106 2.62 3.79 -27.18
CA PHE A 106 2.90 2.40 -26.84
C PHE A 106 2.91 1.47 -28.05
N LEU A 107 1.92 1.63 -28.94
CA LEU A 107 1.85 0.86 -30.18
C LEU A 107 3.07 1.13 -31.08
N ASP A 108 3.52 2.38 -31.17
CA ASP A 108 4.73 2.74 -31.92
C ASP A 108 5.99 2.06 -31.34
N SER A 109 6.09 1.97 -30.00
CA SER A 109 7.19 1.26 -29.35
C SER A 109 7.09 -0.26 -29.52
N LEU A 110 5.88 -0.83 -29.44
CA LEU A 110 5.65 -2.25 -29.69
C LEU A 110 6.02 -2.64 -31.11
N ASN A 111 5.59 -1.87 -32.11
CA ASN A 111 5.88 -2.11 -33.52
C ASN A 111 7.40 -2.12 -33.82
N LYS A 112 8.21 -1.40 -33.02
CA LYS A 112 9.67 -1.44 -33.14
C LYS A 112 10.29 -2.74 -32.62
N GLU A 113 9.64 -3.41 -31.68
CA GLU A 113 10.12 -4.70 -31.15
C GLU A 113 9.77 -5.87 -32.08
N PHE A 114 8.74 -5.73 -32.91
CA PHE A 114 8.40 -6.67 -33.99
C PHE A 114 9.31 -6.45 -35.20
N THR A 115 10.49 -7.09 -35.21
CA THR A 115 11.40 -7.06 -36.38
C THR A 115 11.09 -8.17 -37.40
N SER A 116 10.49 -9.28 -36.96
CA SER A 116 10.11 -10.43 -37.80
C SER A 116 8.77 -11.04 -37.34
N ASP A 117 8.08 -11.78 -38.23
CA ASP A 117 6.79 -12.43 -37.92
C ASP A 117 6.85 -13.47 -36.80
N ASP A 118 8.03 -14.01 -36.46
CA ASP A 118 8.22 -15.05 -35.43
C ASP A 118 8.89 -14.53 -34.14
N THR A 119 8.88 -13.22 -33.91
CA THR A 119 9.55 -12.63 -32.74
C THR A 119 8.69 -12.80 -31.49
N THR A 120 9.20 -13.52 -30.48
CA THR A 120 8.55 -13.61 -29.17
C THR A 120 8.90 -12.39 -28.32
N VAL A 121 7.90 -11.58 -27.97
CA VAL A 121 8.08 -10.34 -27.21
C VAL A 121 7.52 -10.51 -25.79
N ASN A 122 8.32 -10.14 -24.78
CA ASN A 122 7.85 -10.14 -23.39
C ASN A 122 7.03 -8.87 -23.11
N VAL A 123 5.72 -9.03 -23.08
CA VAL A 123 4.76 -7.92 -22.94
C VAL A 123 4.67 -7.37 -21.51
N SER A 124 5.02 -8.17 -20.49
CA SER A 124 4.92 -7.80 -19.08
C SER A 124 5.69 -6.53 -18.71
N PRO A 125 7.01 -6.40 -18.99
CA PRO A 125 7.75 -5.17 -18.70
C PRO A 125 7.26 -3.96 -19.51
N LEU A 126 6.74 -4.19 -20.73
CA LEU A 126 6.22 -3.11 -21.59
C LEU A 126 4.92 -2.54 -21.04
N LEU A 127 3.99 -3.41 -20.63
CA LEU A 127 2.76 -3.00 -19.97
C LEU A 127 3.03 -2.33 -18.62
N GLY A 128 4.00 -2.82 -17.86
CA GLY A 128 4.43 -2.16 -16.63
C GLY A 128 4.90 -0.72 -16.88
N ARG A 129 5.70 -0.49 -17.93
CA ARG A 129 6.17 0.85 -18.31
C ARG A 129 5.02 1.73 -18.79
N GLN A 130 4.10 1.17 -19.57
CA GLN A 130 2.93 1.88 -20.08
C GLN A 130 1.98 2.31 -18.95
N THR A 131 1.70 1.40 -18.03
CA THR A 131 0.85 1.69 -16.86
C THR A 131 1.49 2.75 -15.96
N LEU A 132 2.81 2.72 -15.78
CA LEU A 132 3.54 3.76 -15.05
C LEU A 132 3.41 5.13 -15.72
N ASP A 133 3.56 5.21 -17.04
CA ASP A 133 3.38 6.46 -17.80
C ASP A 133 1.92 6.97 -17.75
N MET A 134 0.94 6.08 -17.83
CA MET A 134 -0.48 6.42 -17.76
C MET A 134 -0.87 6.95 -16.37
N ILE A 135 -0.48 6.26 -15.30
CA ILE A 135 -0.77 6.69 -13.93
C ILE A 135 0.04 7.93 -13.57
N GLY A 136 1.30 8.01 -13.99
CA GLY A 136 2.16 9.19 -13.80
C GLY A 136 1.52 10.46 -14.36
N ALA A 137 1.09 10.39 -15.61
CA ALA A 137 0.48 11.53 -16.28
C ALA A 137 -0.93 11.83 -15.73
N ALA A 138 -1.75 10.81 -15.48
CA ALA A 138 -3.14 10.99 -15.03
C ALA A 138 -3.25 11.43 -13.55
N ALA A 139 -2.43 10.86 -12.65
CA ALA A 139 -2.53 11.12 -11.22
C ALA A 139 -1.65 12.28 -10.74
N PHE A 140 -0.46 12.44 -11.35
CA PHE A 140 0.54 13.41 -10.89
C PHE A 140 0.88 14.48 -11.93
N GLY A 141 0.37 14.38 -13.16
CA GLY A 141 0.77 15.28 -14.25
C GLY A 141 2.25 15.13 -14.65
N LEU A 142 2.87 14.00 -14.29
CA LEU A 142 4.30 13.76 -14.54
C LEU A 142 4.49 12.88 -15.77
N GLU A 143 5.39 13.29 -16.65
CA GLU A 143 5.76 12.52 -17.83
C GLU A 143 7.07 11.76 -17.60
N PHE A 144 6.97 10.49 -17.19
CA PHE A 144 8.17 9.66 -16.99
C PHE A 144 8.80 9.21 -18.32
N GLN A 145 7.98 9.02 -19.36
CA GLN A 145 8.38 8.52 -20.67
C GLN A 145 9.07 7.15 -20.56
N ALA A 146 8.61 6.32 -19.62
CA ALA A 146 9.12 4.98 -19.32
C ALA A 146 9.08 4.05 -20.55
N VAL A 147 8.13 4.29 -21.48
CA VAL A 147 8.02 3.53 -22.74
C VAL A 147 9.08 3.91 -23.77
N ARG A 148 9.55 5.17 -23.78
CA ARG A 148 10.57 5.65 -24.73
C ARG A 148 11.99 5.52 -24.19
N HIS A 149 12.15 5.68 -22.88
CA HIS A 149 13.46 5.66 -22.22
C HIS A 149 13.46 4.68 -21.04
N PRO A 150 13.60 3.37 -21.31
CA PRO A 150 13.58 2.32 -20.29
C PRO A 150 14.64 2.47 -19.20
N GLU A 151 15.76 3.15 -19.50
CA GLU A 151 16.96 3.18 -18.67
C GLU A 151 17.01 4.35 -17.67
N ARG A 152 16.00 5.22 -17.64
CA ARG A 152 15.95 6.30 -16.66
C ARG A 152 15.81 5.75 -15.24
N ASP A 153 16.50 6.38 -14.30
CA ASP A 153 16.57 5.99 -12.88
C ASP A 153 15.18 5.71 -12.27
N PHE A 154 14.17 6.49 -12.63
CA PHE A 154 12.83 6.37 -12.07
C PHE A 154 12.14 5.04 -12.44
N THR A 155 12.19 4.65 -13.72
CA THR A 155 11.58 3.40 -14.21
C THR A 155 12.34 2.19 -13.66
N ALA A 156 13.68 2.26 -13.66
CA ALA A 156 14.52 1.18 -13.11
C ALA A 156 14.32 0.98 -11.60
N ASN A 157 14.09 2.05 -10.84
CA ASN A 157 13.86 1.97 -9.39
C ASN A 157 12.42 1.54 -9.05
N TYR A 158 11.42 1.93 -9.84
CA TYR A 158 10.02 1.49 -9.65
C TYR A 158 9.91 -0.04 -9.69
N PHE A 159 10.44 -0.70 -10.72
CA PHE A 159 10.39 -2.16 -10.81
C PHE A 159 11.24 -2.87 -9.76
N LYS A 160 12.33 -2.25 -9.29
CA LYS A 160 13.12 -2.78 -8.17
C LYS A 160 12.33 -2.82 -6.86
N GLY A 161 11.38 -1.91 -6.66
CA GLY A 161 10.46 -1.92 -5.52
C GLY A 161 9.48 -3.10 -5.52
N PHE A 162 9.08 -3.59 -6.70
CA PHE A 162 8.23 -4.79 -6.82
C PHE A 162 9.03 -6.10 -6.74
N SER A 163 10.34 -6.06 -6.98
CA SER A 163 11.22 -7.21 -6.74
C SER A 163 11.68 -7.23 -5.28
N THR A 164 10.99 -7.97 -4.43
CA THR A 164 11.36 -8.06 -3.01
C THR A 164 12.67 -8.83 -2.87
N SER A 165 13.78 -8.10 -2.69
CA SER A 165 15.08 -8.68 -2.36
C SER A 165 15.00 -9.50 -1.05
N ARG A 166 15.81 -10.56 -0.93
CA ARG A 166 15.87 -11.43 0.27
C ARG A 166 16.10 -10.62 1.55
N LEU A 167 16.86 -9.54 1.47
CA LEU A 167 17.11 -8.62 2.60
C LEU A 167 15.87 -7.80 2.97
N SER A 168 15.05 -7.40 1.99
CA SER A 168 13.77 -6.72 2.23
C SER A 168 12.72 -7.67 2.80
N GLN A 169 12.71 -8.95 2.38
CA GLN A 169 11.85 -9.97 2.98
C GLN A 169 12.23 -10.23 4.45
N LEU A 170 13.53 -10.30 4.73
CA LEU A 170 14.02 -10.39 6.11
C LEU A 170 13.64 -9.16 6.93
N ASN A 171 13.69 -7.95 6.36
CA ASN A 171 13.23 -6.74 7.05
C ASN A 171 11.73 -6.75 7.36
N ILE A 172 10.90 -7.25 6.45
CA ILE A 172 9.46 -7.41 6.68
C ILE A 172 9.23 -8.44 7.79
N LEU A 173 9.96 -9.56 7.79
CA LEU A 173 9.90 -10.57 8.86
C LEU A 173 10.42 -10.03 10.20
N LEU A 174 11.50 -9.24 10.17
CA LEU A 174 12.04 -8.57 11.35
C LEU A 174 11.04 -7.53 11.89
N SER A 175 10.29 -6.83 11.02
CA SER A 175 9.25 -5.88 11.44
C SER A 175 8.03 -6.50 12.10
N LEU A 176 7.82 -7.81 11.93
CA LEU A 176 6.78 -8.55 12.65
C LEU A 176 7.19 -8.85 14.11
N ILE A 177 8.49 -8.80 14.43
CA ILE A 177 9.02 -9.18 15.75
C ILE A 177 9.65 -7.97 16.47
N LEU A 178 10.24 -7.02 15.73
CA LEU A 178 10.91 -5.84 16.26
C LEU A 178 10.02 -4.59 16.16
N PRO A 179 9.94 -3.78 17.23
CA PRO A 179 9.26 -2.49 17.19
C PRO A 179 9.84 -1.54 16.12
N ASN A 180 8.98 -0.74 15.48
CA ASN A 180 9.36 0.20 14.41
C ASN A 180 10.48 1.18 14.80
N TRP A 181 10.59 1.55 16.08
CA TRP A 181 11.66 2.42 16.58
C TRP A 181 13.04 1.76 16.50
N LEU A 182 13.12 0.45 16.76
CA LEU A 182 14.37 -0.32 16.73
C LEU A 182 14.82 -0.59 15.29
N LEU A 183 13.86 -0.77 14.38
CA LEU A 183 14.15 -0.91 12.94
C LEU A 183 14.68 0.37 12.31
N ASN A 184 14.28 1.55 12.80
CA ASN A 184 14.80 2.83 12.32
C ASN A 184 16.25 3.11 12.76
N LEU A 185 16.78 2.38 13.76
CA LEU A 185 18.21 2.43 14.12
C LEU A 185 19.09 1.62 13.17
N ILE A 186 18.52 0.66 12.44
CA ILE A 186 19.27 -0.15 11.48
C ILE A 186 19.21 0.58 10.12
N PRO A 187 20.33 1.12 9.59
CA PRO A 187 20.36 1.88 8.35
C PRO A 187 20.32 0.93 7.15
N LEU A 188 19.22 0.19 7.00
CA LEU A 188 18.97 -0.56 5.77
C LEU A 188 18.28 0.38 4.80
N LYS A 189 18.85 0.48 3.61
CA LYS A 189 18.29 1.27 2.50
C LYS A 189 16.86 0.81 2.27
N LYS A 190 15.90 1.63 2.74
CA LYS A 190 14.48 1.43 2.49
C LYS A 190 14.30 1.50 0.97
N VAL A 191 13.92 0.37 0.38
CA VAL A 191 13.53 0.29 -1.04
C VAL A 191 12.15 0.88 -1.18
#